data_AF-A0A8T3T687-F1
#
_entry.id   AF-A0A8T3T687-F1
#
_cell.length_a   1.000
_cell.length_b   1.000
_cell.length_c   1.000
_cell.angle_alpha   90.00
_cell.angle_beta   90.00
_cell.angle_gamma   90.00
#
_symmetry.space_group_name_H-M   'P 1'
#
loop_
_entity.id
_entity.type
_entity.pdbx_description
1 polymer ?
#
loop_
_entity_poly.entity_id
_entity_poly.type
_entity_poly.pdbx_seq_one_letter_code
_entity_poly.pdbx_strand_id
1 'polypeptide(L)' 'MTRTSPTVIINPREDLRFREMVDRSLLTGVESPEALERLLRDAYPRAVVRRRGLAGEQIEVWYVYREGWWVSGG' A
#
# COMPACT_ATOMS: atom_id res chain seq x y z
N MET A 1 -4.90 14.53 18.71
CA MET A 1 -4.68 14.56 17.26
C MET A 1 -5.16 13.21 16.71
N THR A 2 -6.29 13.16 16.03
CA THR A 2 -6.79 11.94 15.37
C THR A 2 -5.85 11.61 14.22
N ARG A 3 -5.11 10.50 14.31
CA ARG A 3 -4.21 10.05 13.24
C ARG A 3 -5.09 9.56 12.07
N THR A 4 -5.12 10.31 10.97
CA THR A 4 -5.81 9.90 9.75
C THR A 4 -5.07 8.72 9.14
N SER A 5 -5.73 7.55 9.07
CA SER A 5 -5.16 6.39 8.37
C SER A 5 -5.05 6.72 6.86
N PRO A 6 -3.95 6.32 6.19
CA PRO A 6 -3.80 6.58 4.76
C PRO A 6 -4.87 5.83 3.97
N THR A 7 -5.34 6.44 2.88
CA THR A 7 -6.14 5.72 1.88
C THR A 7 -5.22 4.83 1.07
N VAL A 8 -5.51 3.53 0.99
CA VAL A 8 -4.65 2.59 0.28
C VAL A 8 -5.33 2.06 -0.98
N ILE A 9 -4.66 2.20 -2.12
CA ILE A 9 -5.09 1.70 -3.42
C ILE A 9 -4.18 0.53 -3.80
N ILE A 10 -4.75 -0.67 -3.88
CA ILE A 10 -4.02 -1.92 -4.09
C ILE A 10 -4.22 -2.40 -5.52
N ASN A 11 -3.13 -2.83 -6.17
CA ASN A 11 -3.16 -3.41 -7.49
C ASN A 11 -2.25 -4.67 -7.58
N PRO A 12 -2.75 -5.80 -8.11
CA PRO A 12 -4.10 -6.00 -8.65
C PRO A 12 -5.17 -6.07 -7.54
N ARG A 13 -6.38 -5.57 -7.83
CA ARG A 13 -7.46 -5.48 -6.84
C ARG A 13 -8.08 -6.85 -6.51
N GLU A 14 -7.94 -7.81 -7.43
CA GLU A 14 -8.48 -9.16 -7.35
C GLU A 14 -7.60 -10.10 -6.51
N ASP A 15 -6.35 -9.71 -6.22
CA ASP A 15 -5.47 -10.51 -5.37
C ASP A 15 -5.83 -10.32 -3.89
N LEU A 16 -6.77 -11.14 -3.44
CA LEU A 16 -7.29 -11.12 -2.08
C LEU A 16 -6.21 -11.42 -1.03
N ARG A 17 -5.25 -12.30 -1.33
CA ARG A 17 -4.17 -12.64 -0.39
C ARG A 17 -3.23 -11.46 -0.19
N PHE A 18 -2.88 -10.79 -1.28
CA PHE A 18 -2.07 -9.58 -1.21
C PHE A 18 -2.79 -8.48 -0.43
N ARG A 19 -4.09 -8.29 -0.69
CA ARG A 19 -4.94 -7.35 0.04
C ARG A 19 -4.99 -7.62 1.54
N GLU A 20 -5.24 -8.86 1.95
CA GLU A 20 -5.24 -9.26 3.36
C GLU A 20 -3.89 -9.02 4.05
N MET A 21 -2.78 -9.15 3.32
CA MET A 21 -1.45 -8.88 3.89
C MET A 21 -1.21 -7.38 4.08
N VAL A 22 -1.67 -6.55 3.14
CA VAL A 22 -1.65 -5.08 3.27
C VAL A 22 -2.50 -4.64 4.46
N ASP A 23 -3.74 -5.13 4.54
CA ASP A 23 -4.68 -4.77 5.61
C ASP A 23 -4.12 -5.16 6.99
N ARG A 24 -3.56 -6.37 7.13
CA ARG A 24 -2.91 -6.80 8.38
C ARG A 24 -1.71 -5.93 8.76
N SER A 25 -0.89 -5.53 7.78
CA SER A 25 0.27 -4.66 8.03
C SER A 25 -0.14 -3.25 8.47
N LEU A 26 -1.25 -2.74 7.97
CA LEU A 26 -1.80 -1.45 8.44
C LEU A 26 -2.35 -1.56 9.87
N LEU A 27 -2.99 -2.68 10.19
CA LEU A 27 -3.50 -2.96 11.54
C LEU A 27 -2.40 -3.11 12.60
N THR A 28 -1.21 -3.59 12.20
CA THR A 28 -0.04 -3.65 13.11
C THR A 28 0.62 -2.29 13.34
N GLY A 29 0.14 -1.24 12.68
CA GLY A 29 0.54 0.14 12.93
C GLY A 29 1.68 0.66 12.08
N VAL A 30 1.88 0.12 10.86
CA VAL A 30 2.85 0.67 9.91
C VAL A 30 2.52 2.12 9.58
N GLU A 31 3.48 3.02 9.84
CA GLU A 31 3.28 4.47 9.71
C GLU A 31 3.88 5.09 8.44
N SER A 32 4.56 4.31 7.60
CA SER A 32 5.15 4.83 6.37
C SER A 32 5.04 3.88 5.17
N PRO A 33 5.01 4.42 3.93
CA PRO A 33 5.09 3.65 2.69
C PRO A 33 6.29 2.71 2.66
N GLU A 34 7.46 3.18 3.09
CA GLU A 34 8.73 2.44 3.03
C GLU A 34 8.73 1.26 4.00
N ALA A 35 8.15 1.45 5.19
CA ALA A 35 7.97 0.39 6.16
C ALA A 35 6.99 -0.67 5.66
N LEU A 36 5.89 -0.27 5.02
CA LEU A 36 4.94 -1.19 4.40
C LEU A 36 5.60 -1.96 3.26
N GLU A 37 6.33 -1.27 2.38
CA GLU A 37 7.04 -1.87 1.26
C GLU A 37 8.03 -2.95 1.71
N ARG A 38 8.82 -2.66 2.74
CA ARG A 38 9.78 -3.63 3.29
C ARG A 38 9.09 -4.89 3.81
N LEU A 39 7.99 -4.75 4.55
CA LEU A 39 7.21 -5.90 5.05
C LEU A 39 6.58 -6.69 3.91
N LEU A 40 6.06 -6.00 2.89
CA LEU A 40 5.43 -6.68 1.75
C LEU A 40 6.44 -7.50 0.95
N ARG A 41 7.69 -7.03 0.84
CA ARG A 41 8.75 -7.71 0.08
C ARG A 41 9.18 -9.06 0.64
N ASP A 42 8.91 -9.34 1.91
CA ASP A 42 9.21 -10.64 2.50
C ASP A 42 8.40 -11.77 1.85
N ALA A 43 7.16 -11.50 1.42
CA ALA A 43 6.33 -12.48 0.70
C ALA A 43 6.13 -12.15 -0.80
N TYR A 44 6.26 -10.88 -1.18
CA TYR A 44 6.07 -10.38 -2.54
C TYR A 44 7.30 -9.55 -2.97
N PRO A 45 8.39 -10.18 -3.44
CA PRO A 45 9.67 -9.50 -3.65
C PRO A 45 9.64 -8.28 -4.59
N ARG A 46 8.64 -8.22 -5.48
CA ARG A 46 8.43 -7.12 -6.42
C ARG A 46 7.53 -6.00 -5.88
N ALA A 47 7.03 -6.13 -4.65
CA ALA A 47 6.12 -5.16 -4.09
C ALA A 47 6.74 -3.76 -4.04
N VAL A 48 5.93 -2.77 -4.38
CA VAL A 48 6.29 -1.35 -4.30
C VAL A 48 5.14 -0.58 -3.67
N VAL A 49 5.46 0.32 -2.75
CA VAL A 49 4.48 1.24 -2.15
C VAL A 49 4.90 2.66 -2.46
N ARG A 50 4.01 3.41 -3.11
CA ARG A 50 4.25 4.81 -3.46
C ARG A 50 3.25 5.71 -2.77
N ARG A 51 3.75 6.67 -2.01
CA ARG A 51 2.94 7.80 -1.55
C ARG A 51 2.57 8.68 -2.74
N ARG A 52 1.28 8.97 -2.89
CA ARG A 52 0.81 10.02 -3.78
C ARG A 52 0.97 11.36 -3.07
N GLY A 53 1.98 12.14 -3.46
CA GLY A 53 2.10 13.52 -3.02
C GLY A 53 1.24 14.41 -3.92
N LEU A 54 0.00 14.71 -3.51
CA LEU A 54 -0.73 15.85 -4.06
C LEU A 54 -0.45 17.05 -3.15
N ALA A 55 0.23 18.06 -3.70
CA ALA A 55 0.53 19.29 -2.95
C ALA A 55 -0.78 19.95 -2.50
N GLY A 56 -0.99 20.05 -1.17
CA GLY A 56 -2.14 20.73 -0.57
C GLY A 56 -3.27 19.84 -0.04
N GLU A 57 -3.22 18.52 -0.22
CA GLU A 57 -4.22 17.60 0.36
C GLU A 57 -3.79 17.07 1.74
N GLN A 58 -4.72 17.06 2.70
CA GLN A 58 -4.52 16.43 4.03
C GLN A 58 -4.71 14.91 4.03
N ILE A 59 -5.08 14.34 2.87
CA ILE A 59 -5.34 12.91 2.73
C ILE A 59 -4.09 12.25 2.16
N GLU A 60 -3.45 11.42 2.99
CA GLU A 60 -2.35 10.60 2.52
C GLU A 60 -2.89 9.40 1.74
N VAL A 61 -2.47 9.26 0.47
CA VAL A 61 -2.86 8.13 -0.37
C VAL A 61 -1.63 7.29 -0.71
N TRP A 62 -1.70 5.98 -0.49
CA TRP A 62 -0.64 5.03 -0.84
C TRP A 62 -1.10 4.11 -1.95
N TYR A 63 -0.35 4.09 -3.05
CA TYR A 63 -0.49 3.08 -4.09
C TYR A 63 0.38 1.88 -3.76
N VAL A 64 -0.19 0.69 -3.71
CA VAL A 64 0.49 -0.54 -3.37
C VAL A 64 0.42 -1.49 -4.56
N TYR A 65 1.57 -1.76 -5.16
CA TYR A 65 1.71 -2.60 -6.35
C TYR A 65 2.36 -3.92 -5.99
N ARG A 66 1.70 -5.04 -6.26
CA ARG A 66 2.27 -6.38 -6.06
C ARG A 66 3.47 -6.64 -6.98
N GLU A 67 3.33 -6.29 -8.25
CA GLU A 67 4.35 -6.52 -9.28
C GLU A 67 5.33 -5.36 -9.43
N GLY A 68 5.18 -4.29 -8.64
CA GLY A 68 6.01 -3.09 -8.76
C GLY A 68 5.55 -2.11 -9.85
N TRP A 69 4.58 -2.51 -10.68
CA TRP A 69 3.88 -1.67 -11.64
C TRP A 69 2.36 -1.92 -11.59
N TRP A 70 1.61 -0.98 -12.17
CA TRP A 70 0.17 -1.14 -12.36
C TRP A 70 -0.09 -2.26 -13.38
N VAL A 71 -0.99 -3.20 -13.04
CA VAL A 71 -1.40 -4.26 -13.95
C VAL A 71 -2.86 -4.03 -14.29
N SER A 72 -3.15 -3.84 -15.57
CA SER A 72 -4.53 -3.79 -16.04
C SER A 72 -5.12 -5.18 -15.89
N GLY A 73 -6.19 -5.32 -15.10
CA GLY A 73 -7.01 -6.53 -15.15
C GLY A 73 -7.57 -6.67 -16.56
N GLY A 74 -7.41 -7.85 -17.15
CA GLY A 74 -8.12 -8.25 -18.37
C GLY A 74 -9.58 -8.55 -18.08
#